data_AF-A0A9D1YT07-F1
#
_entry.id   AF-A0A9D1YT07-F1
#
_cell.length_a   1.000
_cell.length_b   1.000
_cell.length_c   1.000
_cell.angle_alpha   90.00
_cell.angle_beta   90.00
_cell.angle_gamma   90.00
#
_symmetry.space_group_name_H-M   'P 1'
#
loop_
_entity.id
_entity.type
_entity.pdbx_description
1 polymer ?
#
loop_
_entity_poly.entity_id
_entity_poly.type
_entity_poly.pdbx_seq_one_letter_code
_entity_poly.pdbx_strand_id
1 'polypeptide(L)' 'MYSAANYRFLRAAAVLALLISVGFIVYGLVVANWWIVGMFLVTALASFSLYPALMSKPQREHAALRSAKSE' A
#
# COMPACT_ATOMS: atom_id res chain seq x y z
N MET A 1 9.49 13.74 12.35
CA MET A 1 8.14 13.30 12.78
C MET A 1 7.30 13.02 11.53
N TYR A 2 7.08 11.75 11.16
CA TYR A 2 6.13 11.43 10.10
C TYR A 2 4.72 11.51 10.71
N SER A 3 4.04 12.63 10.44
CA SER A 3 2.70 12.92 10.97
C SER A 3 1.70 11.82 10.58
N ALA A 4 0.71 11.54 11.44
CA ALA A 4 -0.39 10.60 11.17
C ALA A 4 -1.11 10.86 9.82
N ALA A 5 -1.04 12.09 9.31
CA ALA A 5 -1.49 12.45 7.96
C ALA A 5 -0.71 11.73 6.85
N ASN A 6 0.63 11.64 6.94
CA ASN A 6 1.47 10.99 5.94
C ASN A 6 1.14 9.51 5.80
N TYR A 7 0.77 8.82 6.88
CA TYR A 7 0.36 7.42 6.82
C TYR A 7 -0.96 7.23 6.05
N ARG A 8 -1.91 8.15 6.20
CA ARG A 8 -3.18 8.13 5.45
C ARG A 8 -2.96 8.43 3.97
N PHE A 9 -2.13 9.43 3.66
CA PHE A 9 -1.78 9.79 2.29
C PHE A 9 -1.01 8.67 1.58
N LEU A 10 -0.07 8.02 2.26
CA LEU A 10 0.71 6.92 1.69
C LEU A 10 -0.16 5.69 1.41
N ARG A 11 -1.12 5.39 2.29
CA ARG A 11 -2.14 4.36 2.03
C ARG A 11 -3.02 4.70 0.84
N ALA A 12 -3.51 5.93 0.76
CA ALA A 12 -4.32 6.38 -0.37
C ALA A 12 -3.54 6.32 -1.69
N ALA A 13 -2.27 6.72 -1.69
CA ALA A 13 -1.38 6.63 -2.85
C ALA A 13 -1.14 5.17 -3.28
N ALA A 14 -0.92 4.25 -2.33
CA ALA A 14 -0.76 2.83 -2.62
C ALA A 14 -2.03 2.21 -3.22
N VAL A 15 -3.21 2.55 -2.70
CA VAL A 15 -4.50 2.09 -3.24
C VAL A 15 -4.72 2.66 -4.64
N LEU A 16 -4.45 3.95 -4.85
CA LEU A 16 -4.59 4.58 -6.17
C LEU A 16 -3.64 3.95 -7.19
N ALA A 17 -2.38 3.69 -6.82
CA ALA A 17 -1.40 3.01 -7.65
C ALA A 17 -1.84 1.59 -8.02
N LEU A 18 -2.47 0.86 -7.08
CA LEU A 18 -3.05 -0.46 -7.33
C LEU A 18 -4.18 -0.37 -8.37
N LEU A 19 -5.11 0.57 -8.22
CA LEU A 19 -6.22 0.77 -9.16
C LEU A 19 -5.72 1.08 -10.58
N ILE A 20 -4.74 1.98 -10.69
CA ILE A 20 -4.10 2.32 -11.97
C ILE A 20 -3.44 1.08 -12.58
N SER A 21 -2.68 0.31 -11.78
CA SER A 21 -1.99 -0.88 -12.26
C SER A 21 -2.95 -1.94 -12.80
N VAL A 22 -4.08 -2.17 -12.11
CA VAL A 22 -5.13 -3.07 -12.60
C VAL A 22 -5.71 -2.58 -13.94
N GLY A 23 -5.95 -1.28 -14.08
CA GLY A 23 -6.40 -0.69 -15.35
C GLY A 23 -5.45 -0.97 -16.51
N PHE A 24 -4.14 -0.81 -16.28
CA PHE A 24 -3.13 -1.09 -17.29
C PHE A 24 -2.94 -2.59 -17.59
N ILE A 25 -3.16 -3.47 -16.61
CA ILE A 25 -3.16 -4.92 -16.84
C ILE A 25 -4.32 -5.29 -17.77
N VAL A 26 -5.54 -4.80 -17.50
CA VAL A 26 -6.71 -5.04 -18.35
C VAL A 26 -6.47 -4.48 -19.74
N TYR A 27 -5.97 -3.26 -19.85
CA TYR A 27 -5.60 -2.67 -21.14
C TYR A 27 -4.55 -3.52 -21.87
N GLY A 28 -3.48 -3.93 -21.20
CA GLY A 28 -2.44 -4.77 -21.77
C GLY A 28 -2.98 -6.11 -22.30
N LEU A 29 -3.94 -6.71 -21.59
CA LEU A 29 -4.66 -7.90 -22.05
C LEU A 29 -5.50 -7.62 -23.31
N VAL A 30 -6.22 -6.49 -23.35
CA VAL A 30 -7.04 -6.09 -24.51
C VAL A 30 -6.20 -5.87 -25.77
N VAL A 31 -5.04 -5.22 -25.65
CA VAL A 31 -4.14 -4.97 -26.79
C VAL A 31 -3.15 -6.12 -27.02
N ALA A 32 -3.33 -7.27 -26.33
CA ALA A 32 -2.45 -8.44 -26.38
C ALA A 32 -0.95 -8.13 -26.15
N ASN A 33 -0.65 -7.08 -25.37
CA ASN A 33 0.70 -6.64 -25.07
C ASN A 33 1.15 -7.15 -23.69
N TRP A 34 1.77 -8.33 -23.70
CA TRP A 34 2.24 -9.02 -22.51
C TRP A 34 3.35 -8.29 -21.74
N TRP A 35 4.11 -7.39 -22.38
CA TRP A 35 5.11 -6.56 -21.69
C TRP A 35 4.46 -5.58 -20.71
N ILE A 36 3.37 -4.93 -21.14
CA ILE A 36 2.61 -4.01 -20.28
C ILE A 36 1.99 -4.78 -19.12
N VAL A 37 1.38 -5.93 -19.41
CA VAL A 37 0.80 -6.81 -18.39
C VAL A 37 1.86 -7.20 -17.36
N GLY A 38 3.03 -7.68 -17.80
CA GLY A 38 4.12 -8.10 -16.91
C GLY A 38 4.63 -6.98 -16.01
N MET A 39 4.91 -5.80 -16.55
CA MET A 39 5.44 -4.66 -15.78
C MET A 39 4.45 -4.19 -14.71
N PHE A 40 3.18 -4.01 -15.07
CA PHE A 40 2.17 -3.56 -14.12
C PHE A 40 1.76 -4.64 -13.12
N LEU A 41 1.86 -5.92 -13.48
CA LEU A 41 1.68 -7.02 -12.54
C LEU A 41 2.74 -6.99 -11.42
N VAL A 42 4.01 -6.74 -11.76
CA VAL A 42 5.09 -6.59 -10.78
C VAL A 42 4.86 -5.37 -9.88
N THR A 43 4.46 -4.23 -10.45
CA THR A 43 4.12 -3.03 -9.66
C THR A 43 2.95 -3.25 -8.71
N ALA A 44 1.92 -3.97 -9.16
CA ALA A 44 0.78 -4.35 -8.32
C ALA A 44 1.22 -5.26 -7.16
N LEU A 45 2.08 -6.24 -7.45
CA LEU A 45 2.62 -7.17 -6.44
C LEU A 45 3.44 -6.43 -5.36
N ALA A 46 4.30 -5.50 -5.78
CA ALA A 46 5.09 -4.66 -4.87
C ALA A 46 4.19 -3.77 -4.00
N SER A 47 3.14 -3.18 -4.59
CA SER A 47 2.17 -2.37 -3.85
C SER A 47 1.40 -3.20 -2.82
N PHE A 48 1.08 -4.45 -3.15
CA PHE A 48 0.39 -5.38 -2.25
C PHE A 48 1.29 -5.83 -1.09
N SER A 49 2.59 -6.05 -1.32
CA SER A 49 3.54 -6.43 -0.26
C SER A 49 3.88 -5.27 0.69
N LEU A 50 3.80 -4.02 0.21
CA LEU A 50 3.97 -2.82 1.02
C LEU A 50 2.77 -2.51 1.93
N TYR A 51 1.58 -2.98 1.58
CA TYR A 51 0.37 -2.78 2.38
C TYR A 51 0.48 -3.27 3.85
N PRO A 52 0.97 -4.50 4.16
CA PRO A 52 1.17 -4.94 5.55
C PRO A 52 2.28 -4.16 6.28
N ALA A 53 3.31 -3.69 5.57
CA ALA A 53 4.38 -2.88 6.17
C ALA A 53 3.88 -1.50 6.64
N LEU A 54 2.86 -0.95 5.97
CA LEU A 54 2.23 0.33 6.33
C LEU A 54 1.15 0.20 7.42
N MET A 55 0.63 -1.01 7.64
CA MET A 55 -0.48 -1.27 8.56
C MET A 55 -0.01 -1.63 9.98
N SER A 56 1.26 -1.98 10.18
CA SER A 56 1.79 -2.58 11.41
C SER A 56 2.25 -1.58 12.50
N LYS A 57 2.08 -0.27 12.34
CA LYS A 57 2.59 0.72 13.32
C LYS A 57 1.68 1.25 14.44
N PRO A 58 0.34 1.06 14.51
CA PRO A 58 -0.41 1.64 15.62
C PRO A 58 -0.30 0.85 16.94
N GLN A 59 0.15 -0.41 16.91
CA GLN A 59 -0.02 -1.31 18.07
C GLN A 59 1.06 -1.18 19.15
N ARG A 60 2.28 -0.73 18.82
CA ARG A 60 3.34 -0.54 19.81
C ARG A 60 3.17 0.74 20.64
N GLU A 61 2.62 1.80 20.06
CA GLU A 61 2.29 3.03 20.80
C GLU A 61 1.12 2.83 21.76
N HIS A 62 0.07 2.09 21.37
CA HIS A 62 -1.04 1.79 22.27
C HIS A 62 -0.65 0.86 23.43
N ALA A 63 0.35 -0.01 23.25
CA ALA A 63 0.88 -0.84 24.34
C ALA A 63 1.67 0.01 25.36
N ALA A 64 2.51 0.94 24.91
CA ALA A 64 3.26 1.85 25.77
C ALA A 64 2.37 2.84 26.53
N LEU A 65 1.29 3.32 25.90
CA LEU A 65 0.32 4.20 26.55
C LEU A 65 -0.58 3.47 27.56
N ARG A 66 -0.82 2.16 27.38
CA ARG A 66 -1.56 1.36 28.37
C ARG A 66 -0.72 1.07 29.62
N SER A 67 0.59 0.81 29.48
CA SER A 67 1.47 0.64 30.64
C SER A 67 1.74 1.94 31.40
N ALA A 68 1.75 3.09 30.71
CA ALA A 68 1.98 4.40 31.35
C ALA A 68 0.74 4.98 32.06
N LYS A 69 -0.46 4.44 31.83
CA LYS A 69 -1.71 4.89 32.50
C LYS A 69 -2.11 4.00 33.69
N SER A 70 -1.42 2.89 33.90
CA SER A 70 -1.70 1.94 35.00
C SER A 70 -0.82 2.13 36.24
N GLU A 71 -0.05 3.20 36.29
CA GLU A 71 0.83 3.61 37.42
C GLU A 71 0.32 4.94 37.99
#